data_AF-A0A2G1DKE4-F1
#
_entry.id   AF-A0A2G1DKE4-F1
#
_cell.length_a   1.000
_cell.length_b   1.000
_cell.length_c   1.000
_cell.angle_alpha   90.00
_cell.angle_beta   90.00
_cell.angle_gamma   90.00
#
_symmetry.space_group_name_H-M   'P 1'
#
loop_
_entity.id
_entity.type
_entity.pdbx_description
1 polymer ?
#
loop_
_entity_poly.entity_id
_entity_poly.type
_entity_poly.pdbx_seq_one_letter_code
_entity_poly.pdbx_strand_id
1 'polypeptide(L)'
;MKKILIATSLFACAVFAADGATLYKKCATCHGINGEKQALGKSKVIKDLSKAEFINAMKGYKAGTYGGPMKGLMKGQVASLSDADIEALANHIAK
;
A
#
# COMPACT_ATOMS: atom_id res chain seq x y z
N MET A 1 -1.38 -38.55 39.31
CA MET A 1 -2.25 -37.34 39.28
C MET A 1 -1.54 -36.26 38.48
N LYS A 2 -1.94 -36.10 37.21
CA LYS A 2 -1.33 -35.19 36.23
C LYS A 2 -1.95 -33.81 36.42
N LYS A 3 -1.17 -32.80 36.83
CA LYS A 3 -1.61 -31.40 36.75
C LYS A 3 -0.86 -30.74 35.59
N ILE A 4 -1.67 -30.32 34.63
CA ILE A 4 -1.33 -29.95 33.27
C ILE A 4 -0.67 -28.57 33.27
N LEU A 5 0.51 -28.49 32.66
CA LEU A 5 1.16 -27.25 32.25
C LEU A 5 0.26 -26.58 31.20
N ILE A 6 -0.35 -25.46 31.57
CA ILE A 6 -1.07 -24.60 30.62
C ILE A 6 0.00 -23.82 29.86
N ALA A 7 0.40 -24.39 28.72
CA ALA A 7 1.22 -23.73 27.72
C ALA A 7 0.38 -22.61 27.08
N THR A 8 0.75 -21.36 27.34
CA THR A 8 0.15 -20.18 26.73
C THR A 8 0.45 -20.22 25.23
N SER A 9 -0.57 -20.56 24.44
CA SER A 9 -0.51 -20.64 22.99
C SER A 9 -0.24 -19.26 22.40
N LEU A 10 0.93 -19.10 21.78
CA LEU A 10 1.26 -17.97 20.92
C LEU A 10 0.35 -18.02 19.68
N PHE A 11 -0.70 -17.18 19.66
CA PHE A 11 -1.53 -17.01 18.48
C PHE A 11 -0.74 -16.16 17.47
N ALA A 12 0.10 -16.81 16.68
CA ALA A 12 0.73 -16.20 15.53
C ALA A 12 -0.35 -15.97 14.46
N CYS A 13 -0.97 -14.78 14.46
CA CYS A 13 -1.66 -14.26 13.30
C CYS A 13 -0.64 -14.12 12.17
N ALA A 14 -0.52 -15.14 11.32
CA ALA A 14 0.11 -15.01 10.02
C ALA A 14 -0.76 -14.02 9.21
N VAL A 15 -0.40 -12.74 9.25
CA VAL A 15 -0.97 -11.73 8.35
C VAL A 15 -0.45 -12.06 6.96
N PHE A 16 -1.27 -12.75 6.17
CA PHE A 16 -1.01 -12.95 4.74
C PHE A 16 -1.15 -11.58 4.05
N ALA A 17 -0.04 -10.86 3.92
CA ALA A 17 0.03 -9.67 3.08
C ALA A 17 -0.32 -10.07 1.63
N ALA A 18 -1.17 -9.29 0.96
CA ALA A 18 -1.49 -9.54 -0.43
C ALA A 18 -0.28 -9.23 -1.33
N ASP A 19 -0.14 -9.99 -2.41
CA ASP A 19 0.90 -9.78 -3.41
C ASP A 19 0.82 -8.37 -4.04
N GLY A 20 1.95 -7.67 -4.10
CA GLY A 20 2.04 -6.29 -4.57
C GLY A 20 1.55 -6.11 -6.01
N ALA A 21 1.85 -7.06 -6.90
CA ALA A 21 1.38 -7.01 -8.29
C ALA A 21 -0.14 -7.17 -8.38
N THR A 22 -0.71 -8.04 -7.56
CA THR A 22 -2.16 -8.24 -7.46
C THR A 22 -2.88 -7.00 -6.94
N LEU A 23 -2.36 -6.38 -5.87
CA LEU A 23 -2.87 -5.12 -5.34
C LEU A 23 -2.81 -3.99 -6.38
N TYR A 24 -1.72 -3.93 -7.13
CA TYR A 24 -1.44 -2.85 -8.08
C TYR A 24 -2.37 -2.83 -9.31
N LYS A 25 -3.07 -3.93 -9.62
CA LYS A 25 -4.00 -4.01 -10.77
C LYS A 25 -5.01 -2.86 -10.83
N LYS A 26 -5.50 -2.40 -9.66
CA LYS A 26 -6.43 -1.27 -9.56
C LYS A 26 -5.75 0.08 -9.82
N CYS A 27 -4.49 0.21 -9.46
CA CYS A 27 -3.68 1.41 -9.64
C CYS A 27 -3.28 1.61 -11.11
N ALA A 28 -3.00 0.50 -11.80
CA ALA A 28 -2.53 0.49 -13.18
C ALA A 28 -3.48 1.17 -14.17
N THR A 29 -4.79 1.16 -13.89
CA THR A 29 -5.81 1.82 -14.73
C THR A 29 -5.52 3.30 -14.92
N CYS A 30 -4.99 3.98 -13.90
CA CYS A 30 -4.67 5.41 -13.97
C CYS A 30 -3.17 5.67 -14.06
N HIS A 31 -2.35 4.88 -13.36
CA HIS A 31 -0.91 5.10 -13.25
C HIS A 31 -0.07 4.38 -14.32
N GLY A 32 -0.69 3.55 -15.15
CA GLY A 32 0.02 2.70 -16.11
C GLY A 32 0.47 1.39 -15.49
N ILE A 33 0.72 0.39 -16.34
CA ILE A 33 1.05 -0.98 -15.91
C ILE A 33 2.37 -0.99 -15.10
N ASN A 34 3.28 -0.07 -15.40
CA ASN A 34 4.59 0.05 -14.76
C ASN A 34 4.70 1.36 -13.98
N GLY A 35 3.59 2.03 -13.63
CA GLY A 35 3.62 3.28 -12.87
C GLY A 35 4.19 4.47 -13.63
N GLU A 36 4.29 4.36 -14.96
CA GLU A 36 4.95 5.28 -15.86
C GLU A 36 4.13 6.51 -16.23
N LYS A 37 2.83 6.52 -15.91
CA LYS A 37 1.93 7.62 -16.27
C LYS A 37 1.78 8.61 -15.13
N GLN A 38 1.68 9.88 -15.52
CA GLN A 38 1.02 10.87 -14.69
C GLN A 38 -0.47 10.57 -14.71
N ALA A 39 -1.00 9.99 -13.63
CA ALA A 39 -2.40 9.63 -13.53
C ALA A 39 -3.28 10.86 -13.75
N LEU A 40 -4.15 10.75 -14.76
CA LEU A 40 -5.06 11.80 -15.22
C LEU A 40 -4.34 13.14 -15.54
N GLY A 41 -3.03 13.09 -15.83
CA GLY A 41 -2.20 14.28 -16.07
C GLY A 41 -1.97 15.15 -14.83
N LYS A 42 -2.17 14.60 -13.62
CA LYS A 42 -2.07 15.35 -12.35
C LYS A 42 -1.12 14.74 -11.32
N SER A 43 -0.90 13.42 -11.34
CA SER A 43 0.02 12.79 -10.38
C SER A 43 1.48 12.92 -10.81
N LYS A 44 2.39 12.72 -9.86
CA LYS A 44 3.78 12.34 -10.16
C LYS A 44 3.80 10.99 -10.88
N VAL A 45 4.88 10.71 -11.61
CA VAL A 45 5.18 9.37 -12.13
C VAL A 45 5.65 8.51 -10.96
N ILE A 46 4.88 7.47 -10.62
CA ILE A 46 5.07 6.77 -9.34
C ILE A 46 6.24 5.80 -9.34
N LYS A 47 6.63 5.28 -10.52
CA LYS A 47 7.79 4.39 -10.65
C LYS A 47 9.13 5.09 -10.42
N ASP A 48 9.16 6.41 -10.51
CA ASP A 48 10.37 7.20 -10.31
C ASP A 48 10.53 7.63 -8.85
N LEU A 49 9.53 7.38 -8.01
CA LEU A 49 9.61 7.62 -6.57
C LEU A 49 10.49 6.55 -5.92
N SER A 50 11.29 6.95 -4.94
CA SER A 50 11.88 5.97 -4.03
C SER A 50 10.79 5.26 -3.24
N LYS A 51 11.10 4.04 -2.78
CA LYS A 51 10.22 3.29 -1.89
C LYS A 51 9.71 4.11 -0.69
N ALA A 52 10.59 4.88 -0.05
CA ALA A 52 10.23 5.71 1.09
C ALA A 52 9.26 6.85 0.73
N GLU A 53 9.51 7.54 -0.39
CA GLU A 53 8.60 8.58 -0.88
C GLU A 53 7.22 8.01 -1.23
N PHE A 54 7.19 6.84 -1.87
CA PHE A 54 5.94 6.15 -2.18
C PHE A 54 5.14 5.82 -0.92
N ILE A 55 5.78 5.19 0.08
CA ILE A 55 5.12 4.82 1.34
C ILE A 55 4.61 6.07 2.07
N ASN A 56 5.43 7.12 2.16
CA ASN A 56 5.04 8.37 2.80
C ASN A 56 3.86 9.03 2.09
N ALA A 57 3.85 9.04 0.75
CA ALA A 57 2.72 9.52 -0.03
C ALA A 57 1.44 8.72 0.23
N MET A 58 1.52 7.38 0.23
CA MET A 58 0.37 6.50 0.48
C MET A 58 -0.22 6.70 1.88
N LYS A 59 0.64 6.76 2.90
CA LYS A 59 0.24 7.05 4.29
C LYS A 59 -0.38 8.45 4.41
N GLY A 60 0.21 9.45 3.74
CA GLY A 60 -0.33 10.80 3.69
C GLY A 60 -1.68 10.90 2.99
N TYR A 61 -1.89 10.18 1.88
CA TYR A 61 -3.20 10.12 1.20
C TYR A 61 -4.26 9.49 2.12
N LYS A 62 -3.90 8.42 2.82
CA LYS A 62 -4.80 7.74 3.78
C LYS A 62 -5.17 8.66 4.94
N ALA A 63 -4.20 9.39 5.49
CA ALA A 63 -4.41 10.39 6.53
C ALA A 63 -5.11 11.67 6.02
N GLY A 64 -5.13 11.91 4.71
CA GLY A 64 -5.63 13.14 4.09
C GLY A 64 -4.71 14.36 4.26
N THR A 65 -3.47 14.13 4.69
CA THR A 65 -2.42 15.14 4.91
C THR A 65 -1.55 15.37 3.66
N TYR A 66 -1.68 14.50 2.66
CA TYR A 66 -0.96 14.58 1.39
C TYR A 66 -1.94 14.54 0.21
N GLY A 67 -1.49 15.08 -0.92
CA GLY A 67 -2.26 15.14 -2.16
C GLY A 67 -2.83 16.54 -2.43
N GLY A 68 -2.65 17.00 -3.66
CA GLY A 68 -3.22 18.25 -4.18
C GLY A 68 -4.69 18.07 -4.63
N PRO A 69 -5.08 18.58 -5.81
CA PRO A 69 -6.47 18.57 -6.27
C PRO A 69 -7.14 17.19 -6.29
N MET A 70 -6.37 16.12 -6.56
CA MET A 70 -6.87 14.74 -6.64
C MET A 70 -6.80 13.97 -5.32
N LYS A 71 -6.54 14.63 -4.17
CA LYS A 71 -6.36 13.93 -2.89
C LYS A 71 -7.56 13.10 -2.47
N GLY A 72 -8.78 13.58 -2.72
CA GLY A 72 -10.01 12.90 -2.34
C GLY A 72 -10.16 11.57 -3.08
N LEU A 73 -9.86 11.57 -4.38
CA LEU A 73 -9.85 10.36 -5.20
C LEU A 73 -8.84 9.35 -4.64
N MET A 74 -7.58 9.78 -4.46
CA MET A 74 -6.54 8.87 -3.98
C MET A 74 -6.79 8.38 -2.56
N LYS A 75 -7.33 9.23 -1.66
CA LYS A 75 -7.74 8.80 -0.32
C LYS A 75 -8.74 7.64 -0.38
N GLY A 76 -9.72 7.70 -1.28
CA GLY A 76 -10.67 6.60 -1.51
C GLY A 76 -9.99 5.32 -1.98
N GLN A 77 -9.01 5.42 -2.89
CA GLN A 77 -8.28 4.26 -3.41
C GLN A 77 -7.40 3.57 -2.36
N VAL A 78 -6.83 4.35 -1.43
CA VAL A 78 -5.88 3.82 -0.43
C VAL A 78 -6.51 3.54 0.94
N ALA A 79 -7.78 3.89 1.16
CA ALA A 79 -8.42 3.82 2.47
C ALA A 79 -8.40 2.41 3.09
N SER A 80 -8.58 1.37 2.27
CA SER A 80 -8.63 -0.02 2.72
C SER A 80 -7.27 -0.71 2.80
N LEU A 81 -6.19 -0.09 2.31
CA LEU A 81 -4.87 -0.72 2.28
C LEU A 81 -4.27 -0.75 3.67
N SER A 82 -3.78 -1.90 4.11
CA SER A 82 -2.97 -2.02 5.33
C SER A 82 -1.55 -1.46 5.12
N ASP A 83 -0.81 -1.28 6.21
CA ASP A 83 0.62 -0.92 6.11
C ASP A 83 1.43 -1.97 5.34
N ALA A 84 1.08 -3.25 5.51
CA ALA A 84 1.70 -4.34 4.75
C ALA A 84 1.37 -4.28 3.25
N ASP A 85 0.14 -3.91 2.87
CA ASP A 85 -0.23 -3.73 1.46
C ASP A 85 0.50 -2.54 0.83
N ILE A 86 0.68 -1.45 1.58
CA ILE A 86 1.44 -0.28 1.13
C ILE A 86 2.90 -0.65 0.90
N GLU A 87 3.50 -1.42 1.81
CA GLU A 87 4.86 -1.96 1.65
C GLU A 87 4.98 -2.89 0.44
N ALA A 88 4.01 -3.79 0.25
CA ALA A 88 3.97 -4.70 -0.90
C ALA A 88 3.86 -3.94 -2.23
N LEU A 89 3.01 -2.91 -2.30
CA LEU A 89 2.91 -2.01 -3.45
C LEU A 89 4.21 -1.26 -3.70
N ALA A 90 4.83 -0.71 -2.66
CA ALA A 90 6.09 0.02 -2.78
C ALA A 90 7.22 -0.88 -3.30
N ASN A 91 7.31 -2.12 -2.81
CA ASN A 91 8.25 -3.12 -3.32
C ASN A 91 8.01 -3.48 -4.79
N HIS A 92 6.77 -3.40 -5.25
CA HIS A 92 6.40 -3.79 -6.61
C HIS A 92 6.64 -2.67 -7.63
N ILE A 93 6.30 -1.41 -7.29
CA ILE A 93 6.22 -0.33 -8.27
C ILE A 93 7.25 0.79 -8.09
N ALA A 94 7.80 0.99 -6.89
CA ALA A 94 8.74 2.06 -6.64
C ALA A 94 10.17 1.67 -7.07
N LYS A 95 11.03 2.68 -7.26
CA LYS A 95 12.45 2.51 -7.60
C LYS A 95 13.28 2.08 -6.40
#